data_AF-A0A523WNX3-F1
#
_entry.id   AF-A0A523WNX3-F1
#
_cell.length_a   1.000
_cell.length_b   1.000
_cell.length_c   1.000
_cell.angle_alpha   90.00
_cell.angle_beta   90.00
_cell.angle_gamma   90.00
#
_symmetry.space_group_name_H-M   'P 1'
#
loop_
_entity.id
_entity.type
_entity.pdbx_description
1 polymer ?
#
loop_
_entity_poly.entity_id
_entity_poly.type
_entity_poly.pdbx_seq_one_letter_code
_entity_poly.pdbx_strand_id
1 'polypeptide(L)'
;MIKLLVKLLIGFILFCVVILGHLYYRPIKRGEAFEELDYLKIPRGLTLTEVACLLRGKGVIGEEPRFVFFGQILGKSKNIKAGKYDFSKTRSIADIYSLLQKGGNATIFVT
;
A
#
# COMPACT_ATOMS: atom_id res chain seq x y z
N MET A 1 16.54 39.53 1.41
CA MET A 1 15.26 38.80 1.27
C MET A 1 15.45 37.37 0.76
N ILE A 2 16.15 37.12 -0.36
CA ILE A 2 16.37 35.75 -0.92
C ILE A 2 16.98 34.75 0.08
N LYS A 3 18.00 35.14 0.85
CA LYS A 3 18.64 34.24 1.84
C LYS A 3 17.69 33.77 2.96
N LEU A 4 16.66 34.56 3.29
CA LEU A 4 15.64 34.19 4.28
C LEU A 4 14.65 33.18 3.69
N LEU A 5 14.27 33.39 2.43
CA LEU A 5 13.36 32.53 1.68
C LEU A 5 13.97 31.14 1.43
N VAL A 6 15.28 31.08 1.15
CA VAL A 6 16.02 29.81 1.01
C VAL A 6 16.08 29.04 2.33
N LYS A 7 16.31 29.71 3.47
CA LYS A 7 16.29 29.04 4.79
C LYS A 7 14.91 28.48 5.13
N LEU A 8 13.85 29.20 4.77
CA LEU A 8 12.46 28.76 4.92
C LEU A 8 12.13 27.53 4.06
N LEU A 9 12.58 27.52 2.80
CA LEU A 9 12.43 26.37 1.91
C LEU A 9 13.19 25.14 2.41
N ILE A 10 14.43 25.28 2.89
CA ILE A 10 15.20 24.16 3.45
C ILE A 10 14.52 23.58 4.68
N GLY A 11 14.02 24.43 5.58
CA GLY A 11 13.25 24.00 6.75
C GLY A 11 11.97 23.26 6.37
N PHE A 12 11.24 23.77 5.37
CA PHE A 12 10.03 23.14 4.86
C PHE A 12 10.31 21.77 4.22
N ILE A 13 11.37 21.65 3.43
CA ILE A 13 11.80 20.38 2.82
C ILE A 13 12.16 19.37 3.91
N LEU A 14 12.93 19.77 4.93
CA LEU A 14 13.28 18.89 6.06
C LEU A 14 12.03 18.43 6.83
N PHE A 15 11.09 19.33 7.07
CA PHE A 15 9.82 19.01 7.71
C PHE A 15 9.00 18.00 6.88
N CYS A 16 8.92 18.20 5.57
CA CYS A 16 8.28 17.25 4.66
C CYS A 16 8.95 15.87 4.70
N VAL A 17 10.30 15.80 4.73
CA VAL A 17 11.04 14.52 4.81
C VAL A 17 10.75 13.79 6.12
N VAL A 18 10.73 14.50 7.25
CA VAL A 18 10.41 13.89 8.55
C VAL A 18 8.97 13.39 8.58
N ILE A 19 8.01 14.16 8.06
CA ILE A 19 6.60 13.74 7.96
C ILE A 19 6.46 12.53 7.05
N LEU A 20 7.08 12.56 5.87
CA LEU A 20 7.06 11.44 4.92
C LEU A 20 7.66 10.18 5.55
N GLY A 21 8.79 10.31 6.24
CA GLY A 21 9.40 9.22 6.99
C GLY A 21 8.46 8.67 8.06
N HIS A 22 7.90 9.54 8.90
CA HIS A 22 6.97 9.12 9.96
C HIS A 22 5.70 8.46 9.40
N LEU A 23 5.18 8.93 8.26
CA LEU A 23 4.05 8.30 7.57
C LEU A 23 4.43 6.95 6.95
N TYR A 24 5.68 6.80 6.47
CA TYR A 24 6.19 5.55 5.90
C TYR A 24 6.41 4.46 6.97
N TYR A 25 6.92 4.83 8.15
CA TYR A 25 7.17 3.88 9.24
C TYR A 25 5.93 3.52 10.06
N ARG A 26 4.78 4.13 9.80
CA ARG A 26 3.55 3.76 10.51
C ARG A 26 3.15 2.34 10.15
N PRO A 27 3.00 1.43 11.14
CA PRO A 27 2.54 0.09 10.88
C PRO A 27 1.16 0.11 10.22
N ILE A 28 0.92 -0.84 9.32
CA ILE A 28 -0.41 -1.02 8.75
C ILE A 28 -1.36 -1.38 9.89
N LYS A 29 -2.34 -0.54 10.15
CA LYS A 29 -3.50 -0.92 10.96
C LYS A 29 -4.31 -1.90 10.13
N ARG A 30 -4.16 -3.19 10.39
CA ARG A 30 -5.03 -4.24 9.84
C ARG A 30 -6.37 -4.19 10.57
N GLY A 31 -7.45 -4.41 9.85
CA GLY A 31 -8.77 -4.59 10.44
C GLY A 31 -8.92 -6.01 10.97
N GLU A 32 -9.79 -6.20 11.96
CA GLU A 32 -10.10 -7.50 12.56
C GLU A 32 -10.57 -8.54 11.52
N ALA A 33 -11.27 -8.09 10.47
CA ALA A 33 -11.71 -8.91 9.34
C ALA A 33 -10.58 -9.60 8.55
N PHE A 34 -9.32 -9.24 8.82
CA PHE A 34 -8.16 -9.82 8.16
C PHE A 34 -7.72 -11.17 8.73
N GLU A 35 -7.92 -11.40 10.03
CA GLU A 35 -7.38 -12.60 10.71
C GLU A 35 -8.08 -13.90 10.25
N GLU A 36 -9.26 -13.80 9.63
CA GLU A 36 -10.03 -14.94 9.12
C GLU A 36 -9.85 -15.20 7.62
N LEU A 37 -9.01 -14.44 6.91
CA LEU A 37 -8.86 -14.57 5.45
C LEU A 37 -7.68 -15.46 5.05
N ASP A 38 -7.96 -16.68 4.56
CA ASP A 38 -6.96 -17.55 3.93
C ASP A 38 -6.37 -16.94 2.65
N TYR A 39 -7.21 -16.32 1.81
CA TYR A 39 -6.77 -15.65 0.57
C TYR A 39 -7.77 -14.60 0.10
N LEU A 40 -7.26 -13.57 -0.57
CA LEU A 40 -8.06 -12.55 -1.24
C LEU A 40 -7.91 -12.66 -2.77
N LYS A 41 -9.04 -12.76 -3.46
CA LYS A 41 -9.09 -12.75 -4.93
C LYS A 41 -9.27 -11.33 -5.44
N ILE A 42 -8.35 -10.88 -6.29
CA ILE A 42 -8.42 -9.59 -6.99
C ILE A 42 -8.85 -9.85 -8.44
N PRO A 43 -10.04 -9.36 -8.85
CA PRO A 43 -10.52 -9.45 -10.23
C PRO A 43 -9.61 -8.75 -11.24
N ARG A 44 -9.72 -9.17 -12.51
CA ARG A 44 -9.08 -8.46 -13.63
C ARG A 44 -9.80 -7.14 -13.92
N GLY A 45 -9.04 -6.14 -14.34
CA GLY A 45 -9.56 -4.86 -14.79
C GLY A 45 -9.84 -3.84 -13.68
N LEU A 46 -9.57 -4.18 -12.41
CA LEU A 46 -9.69 -3.21 -11.33
C LEU A 46 -8.58 -2.16 -11.36
N THR A 47 -8.96 -0.92 -11.12
CA THR A 47 -8.08 0.22 -10.87
C THR A 47 -7.42 0.13 -9.49
N LEU A 48 -6.34 0.89 -9.28
CA LEU A 48 -5.68 0.97 -7.97
C LEU A 48 -6.65 1.35 -6.84
N THR A 49 -7.58 2.26 -7.11
CA THR A 49 -8.58 2.72 -6.14
C THR A 49 -9.57 1.61 -5.79
N GLU A 50 -10.06 0.86 -6.78
CA GLU A 50 -10.96 -0.27 -6.53
C GLU A 50 -10.27 -1.41 -5.77
N VAL A 51 -8.99 -1.67 -6.08
CA VAL A 51 -8.18 -2.63 -5.31
C VAL A 51 -7.99 -2.14 -3.87
N ALA A 52 -7.75 -0.85 -3.66
CA ALA A 52 -7.65 -0.28 -2.32
C ALA A 52 -8.96 -0.47 -1.53
N CYS A 53 -10.11 -0.20 -2.16
CA CYS A 53 -11.43 -0.39 -1.57
C CYS A 53 -11.65 -1.85 -1.16
N LEU A 54 -11.32 -2.79 -2.06
CA LEU A 54 -11.40 -4.23 -1.78
C LEU A 54 -10.49 -4.64 -0.61
N LEU A 55 -9.25 -4.18 -0.60
CA LEU A 55 -8.28 -4.48 0.46
C LEU A 55 -8.73 -3.93 1.81
N ARG A 56 -9.34 -2.74 1.84
CA ARG A 56 -9.85 -2.13 3.08
C ARG A 56 -11.08 -2.85 3.59
N GLY A 57 -12.04 -3.17 2.71
CA GLY A 57 -13.24 -3.92 3.08
C GLY A 57 -12.92 -5.31 3.65
N LYS A 58 -11.73 -5.83 3.35
CA LYS A 58 -11.19 -7.09 3.85
C LYS A 58 -10.19 -6.93 5.00
N GLY A 59 -10.03 -5.73 5.53
CA GLY A 59 -9.12 -5.44 6.65
C GLY A 59 -7.63 -5.55 6.31
N VAL A 60 -7.25 -5.82 5.06
CA VAL A 60 -5.84 -5.94 4.62
C VAL A 60 -5.11 -4.61 4.77
N ILE A 61 -5.82 -3.51 4.54
CA ILE A 61 -5.34 -2.13 4.75
C ILE A 61 -6.32 -1.35 5.62
N GLY A 62 -5.84 -0.38 6.39
CA GLY A 62 -6.71 0.46 7.23
C GLY A 62 -7.41 1.60 6.46
N GLU A 63 -6.69 2.27 5.55
CA GLU A 63 -7.20 3.45 4.84
C GLU A 63 -6.86 3.42 3.35
N GLU A 64 -7.91 3.48 2.51
CA GLU A 64 -7.80 3.56 1.05
C GLU A 64 -6.95 4.74 0.56
N PRO A 65 -7.15 6.00 1.01
CA PRO A 65 -6.45 7.14 0.42
C PRO A 65 -4.95 7.06 0.66
N ARG A 66 -4.55 6.55 1.83
CA ARG A 66 -3.14 6.36 2.18
C ARG A 66 -2.50 5.32 1.28
N PHE A 67 -3.19 4.21 1.04
CA PHE A 67 -2.70 3.18 0.12
C PHE A 67 -2.55 3.77 -1.28
N VAL A 68 -3.61 4.34 -1.86
CA VAL A 68 -3.58 4.93 -3.21
C VAL A 68 -2.45 5.96 -3.37
N PHE A 69 -2.28 6.86 -2.40
CA PHE A 69 -1.22 7.87 -2.39
C PHE A 69 0.18 7.24 -2.45
N PHE A 70 0.45 6.24 -1.60
CA PHE A 70 1.72 5.52 -1.64
C PHE A 70 1.91 4.77 -2.97
N GLY A 71 0.85 4.15 -3.52
CA GLY A 71 0.92 3.47 -4.81
C GLY A 71 1.23 4.40 -5.99
N GLN A 72 0.75 5.63 -5.94
CA GLN A 72 1.05 6.68 -6.93
C GLN A 72 2.49 7.19 -6.78
N ILE A 73 2.92 7.53 -5.56
CA ILE A 73 4.27 8.04 -5.30
C ILE A 73 5.35 7.00 -5.61
N LEU A 74 5.12 5.74 -5.23
CA LEU A 74 6.06 4.66 -5.48
C LEU A 74 6.10 4.25 -6.97
N GLY A 75 5.28 4.85 -7.84
CA GLY A 75 5.16 4.48 -9.25
C GLY A 75 4.61 3.06 -9.45
N LYS A 76 4.02 2.47 -8.40
CA LYS A 76 3.59 1.06 -8.36
C LYS A 76 2.16 0.84 -8.83
N SER A 77 1.44 1.90 -9.17
CA SER A 77 0.03 1.86 -9.61
C SER A 77 -0.23 1.11 -10.91
N LYS A 78 0.73 1.06 -11.84
CA LYS A 78 0.51 0.58 -13.22
C LYS A 78 0.66 -0.93 -13.44
N ASN A 79 1.09 -1.69 -12.43
CA ASN A 79 1.42 -3.11 -12.58
C ASN A 79 0.75 -4.01 -11.54
N ILE A 80 -0.45 -3.65 -11.05
CA ILE A 80 -1.22 -4.55 -10.20
C ILE A 80 -1.81 -5.66 -11.07
N LYS A 81 -1.44 -6.90 -10.75
CA LYS A 81 -1.97 -8.08 -11.44
C LYS A 81 -3.22 -8.58 -10.74
N ALA A 82 -4.07 -9.26 -11.51
CA ALA A 82 -5.19 -10.01 -10.96
C ALA A 82 -4.72 -11.38 -10.47
N GLY A 83 -5.39 -11.94 -9.47
CA GLY A 83 -5.02 -13.25 -8.94
C GLY A 83 -5.56 -13.50 -7.54
N LYS A 84 -5.18 -14.64 -6.97
CA LYS A 84 -5.39 -14.98 -5.55
C LYS A 84 -4.13 -14.66 -4.79
N TYR A 85 -4.27 -13.96 -3.68
CA TYR A 85 -3.16 -13.45 -2.87
C TYR A 85 -3.34 -13.84 -1.41
N ASP A 86 -2.28 -14.37 -0.83
CA ASP A 86 -2.16 -14.56 0.62
C ASP A 86 -1.44 -13.33 1.18
N PHE A 87 -2.17 -12.54 1.96
CA PHE A 87 -1.64 -11.33 2.59
C PHE A 87 -1.14 -11.60 4.01
N SER A 88 -1.34 -12.80 4.59
CA SER A 88 -1.04 -13.11 5.99
C SER A 88 0.42 -12.79 6.35
N LYS A 89 1.33 -13.06 5.41
CA LYS A 89 2.78 -12.86 5.53
C LYS A 89 3.27 -11.45 5.22
N THR A 90 2.41 -10.56 4.70
CA THR A 90 2.83 -9.18 4.44
C THR A 90 3.10 -8.46 5.76
N ARG A 91 4.06 -7.53 5.80
CA ARG A 91 4.38 -6.78 7.04
C ARG A 91 4.23 -5.27 6.82
N SER A 92 4.30 -4.81 5.58
CA SER A 92 4.26 -3.39 5.20
C SER A 92 3.42 -3.12 3.93
N ILE A 93 3.07 -1.85 3.69
CA ILE A 93 2.35 -1.42 2.47
C ILE A 93 3.19 -1.71 1.23
N ALA A 94 4.51 -1.57 1.34
CA ALA A 94 5.45 -1.89 0.29
C ALA A 94 5.40 -3.40 -0.08
N ASP A 95 5.25 -4.29 0.90
CA ASP A 95 5.11 -5.73 0.67
C ASP A 95 3.83 -6.06 -0.06
N ILE A 96 2.71 -5.41 0.31
CA ILE A 96 1.42 -5.54 -0.38
C ILE A 96 1.60 -5.17 -1.85
N TYR A 97 2.22 -4.02 -2.15
CA TYR A 97 2.49 -3.63 -3.53
C TYR A 97 3.41 -4.61 -4.27
N SER A 98 4.48 -5.07 -3.61
CA SER A 98 5.41 -6.04 -4.19
C SER A 98 4.71 -7.35 -4.53
N LEU A 99 3.83 -7.83 -3.65
CA LEU A 99 3.01 -9.02 -3.83
C LEU A 99 2.05 -8.84 -5.01
N LEU A 100 1.31 -7.73 -5.05
CA LEU A 100 0.40 -7.38 -6.14
C LEU A 100 1.10 -7.32 -7.51
N GLN A 101 2.33 -6.83 -7.55
CA GLN A 101 3.14 -6.71 -8.76
C GLN A 101 3.76 -8.03 -9.24
N LYS A 102 4.19 -8.88 -8.30
CA LYS A 102 4.71 -10.22 -8.64
C LYS A 102 3.65 -11.03 -9.38
N GLY A 103 2.39 -10.92 -8.96
CA GLY A 103 1.26 -11.66 -9.52
C GLY A 103 0.79 -12.76 -8.58
N GLY A 104 -0.52 -12.93 -8.49
CA GLY A 104 -1.14 -13.84 -7.51
C GLY A 104 -0.95 -15.29 -7.91
N ASN A 105 0.05 -15.94 -7.32
CA ASN A 105 0.23 -17.38 -7.34
C ASN A 105 -0.09 -17.92 -5.94
N ALA A 106 -1.35 -17.86 -5.51
CA ALA A 106 -1.76 -18.75 -4.42
C ALA A 106 -1.56 -20.18 -4.93
N THR A 107 -0.46 -20.79 -4.52
CA THR A 107 -0.14 -22.18 -4.83
C THR A 107 -1.35 -23.01 -4.41
N ILE A 108 -2.04 -23.61 -5.39
CA ILE A 108 -3.02 -24.63 -5.10
C ILE A 108 -2.19 -25.81 -4.57
N PHE A 109 -2.19 -26.03 -3.26
CA PHE A 109 -1.75 -27.32 -2.73
C PHE A 109 -2.79 -28.33 -3.20
N VAL A 110 -2.45 -29.11 -4.22
CA VAL A 110 -3.20 -30.32 -4.53
C VAL A 110 -2.78 -31.32 -3.45
N THR A 111 -3.66 -31.54 -2.48
CA THR A 111 -3.56 -32.68 -1.55
C THR A 111 -4.19 -33.90 -2.21
#